data_AF-A0A2M7A6L8-F1
#
_entry.id   AF-A0A2M7A6L8-F1
#
_cell.length_a   1.000
_cell.length_b   1.000
_cell.length_c   1.000
_cell.angle_alpha   90.00
_cell.angle_beta   90.00
_cell.angle_gamma   90.00
#
_symmetry.space_group_name_H-M   'P 1'
#
loop_
_entity.id
_entity.type
_entity.pdbx_description
1 polymer ?
#
loop_
_entity_poly.entity_id
_entity_poly.type
_entity_poly.pdbx_seq_one_letter_code
_entity_poly.pdbx_strand_id
1 'polypeptide(L)'
;MSLRKKSVGGSSIEGFLAEQMQDPSFADEYQKSEWEYQAAKAVIRLRLQHKMSQEQLAKQAGVPPSTIARIESMSFSPTVRMLNKIAAATETQLFVDFVEKTNGGSVPQMATAR
;
A
#
# COMPACT_ATOMS: atom_id res chain seq x y z
N MET A 1 -3.50 -8.40 47.20
CA MET A 1 -2.51 -7.60 46.44
C MET A 1 -2.44 -8.15 45.03
N SER A 2 -3.13 -7.51 44.08
CA SER A 2 -3.16 -7.94 42.68
C SER A 2 -1.98 -7.32 41.94
N LEU A 3 -1.07 -8.15 41.45
CA LEU A 3 0.06 -7.72 40.64
C LEU A 3 -0.46 -7.35 39.25
N ARG A 4 -0.50 -6.04 38.95
CA ARG A 4 -0.74 -5.52 37.60
C ARG A 4 0.38 -6.01 36.67
N LYS A 5 0.07 -6.95 35.78
CA LYS A 5 0.91 -7.20 34.59
C LYS A 5 0.80 -5.99 33.66
N LYS A 6 1.84 -5.17 33.57
CA LYS A 6 2.02 -4.27 32.42
C LYS A 6 2.29 -5.16 31.21
N SER A 7 1.32 -5.30 30.30
CA SER A 7 1.59 -5.87 28.98
C SER A 7 2.38 -4.84 28.19
N VAL A 8 3.65 -5.14 27.93
CA VAL A 8 4.54 -4.32 27.10
C VAL A 8 3.98 -4.32 25.68
N GLY A 9 3.48 -3.17 25.21
CA GLY A 9 2.97 -2.95 23.85
C GLY A 9 4.08 -2.80 22.80
N GLY A 10 5.19 -3.54 22.94
CA GLY A 10 6.40 -3.42 22.11
C GLY A 10 6.64 -4.59 21.17
N SER A 11 5.65 -5.45 20.89
CA SER A 11 5.82 -6.67 20.09
C SER A 11 5.05 -6.69 18.76
N SER A 12 4.30 -5.65 18.42
CA SER A 12 3.62 -5.53 17.13
C SER A 12 4.36 -4.56 16.20
N ILE A 13 4.35 -4.87 14.89
CA ILE A 13 4.88 -3.98 13.84
C ILE A 13 4.22 -2.61 13.92
N GLU A 14 2.93 -2.56 14.31
CA GLU A 14 2.17 -1.33 14.51
C GLU A 14 2.71 -0.48 15.67
N GLY A 15 3.05 -1.10 16.81
CA GLY A 15 3.63 -0.41 17.95
C GLY A 15 5.02 0.16 17.63
N PHE A 16 5.86 -0.63 16.96
CA PHE A 16 7.17 -0.19 16.50
C PHE A 16 7.07 0.97 15.50
N LEU A 17 6.15 0.89 14.54
CA LEU A 17 5.93 1.99 13.59
C LEU A 17 5.47 3.25 14.31
N ALA A 18 4.54 3.15 15.26
CA ALA A 18 4.06 4.30 16.03
C ALA A 18 5.18 4.98 16.83
N GLU A 19 6.16 4.22 17.33
CA GLU A 19 7.35 4.76 17.97
C GLU A 19 8.26 5.49 16.97
N GLN A 20 8.52 4.90 15.80
CA GLN A 20 9.33 5.53 14.74
C GLN A 20 8.69 6.81 14.19
N MET A 21 7.36 6.86 14.13
CA MET A 21 6.61 8.03 13.64
C MET A 21 6.74 9.26 14.55
N GLN A 22 7.29 9.12 15.75
CA GLN A 22 7.60 10.26 16.63
C GLN A 22 8.82 11.06 16.15
N ASP A 23 9.68 10.48 15.30
CA ASP A 23 10.76 11.21 14.65
C ASP A 23 10.21 11.94 13.42
N PRO A 24 10.25 13.30 13.37
CA PRO A 24 9.75 14.08 12.24
C PRO A 24 10.44 13.74 10.92
N SER A 25 11.73 13.38 10.93
CA SER A 25 12.48 13.07 9.72
C SER A 25 11.99 11.75 9.11
N PHE A 26 11.78 10.75 9.97
CA PHE A 26 11.18 9.48 9.58
C PHE A 26 9.73 9.69 9.11
N ALA A 27 8.96 10.52 9.81
CA ALA A 27 7.58 10.81 9.46
C ALA A 27 7.44 11.46 8.08
N ASP A 28 8.28 12.44 7.77
CA ASP A 28 8.30 13.09 6.47
C ASP A 28 8.67 12.13 5.34
N GLU A 29 9.68 11.28 5.53
CA GLU A 29 10.07 10.27 4.54
C GLU A 29 9.01 9.19 4.35
N TYR A 30 8.40 8.72 5.43
CA TYR A 30 7.30 7.78 5.40
C TYR A 30 6.11 8.35 4.62
N GLN A 31 5.70 9.59 4.92
CA GLN A 31 4.61 10.25 4.21
C GLN A 31 4.92 10.50 2.72
N LYS A 32 6.18 10.78 2.37
CA LYS A 32 6.60 10.95 0.96
C LYS A 32 6.43 9.68 0.14
N SER A 33 6.60 8.50 0.74
CA SER A 33 6.49 7.21 0.05
C SER A 33 5.11 6.54 0.17
N GLU A 34 4.19 7.16 0.92
CA GLU A 34 2.87 6.62 1.21
C GLU A 34 2.07 6.32 -0.07
N TRP A 35 2.16 7.20 -1.06
CA TRP A 35 1.43 7.02 -2.31
C TRP A 35 1.98 5.83 -3.12
N GLU A 36 3.31 5.66 -3.21
CA GLU A 36 3.94 4.50 -3.85
C GLU A 36 3.54 3.21 -3.13
N TYR A 37 3.50 3.24 -1.80
CA TYR A 37 3.07 2.10 -0.99
C TYR A 37 1.61 1.71 -1.30
N GLN A 38 0.67 2.68 -1.36
CA GLN A 38 -0.72 2.38 -1.72
C GLN A 38 -0.86 1.79 -3.12
N ALA A 39 -0.14 2.35 -4.09
CA ALA A 39 -0.15 1.83 -5.46
C ALA A 39 0.42 0.39 -5.51
N ALA A 40 1.55 0.14 -4.85
CA ALA A 40 2.16 -1.18 -4.77
C ALA A 40 1.20 -2.21 -4.13
N LYS A 41 0.62 -1.86 -2.98
CA LYS A 41 -0.33 -2.70 -2.25
C LYS A 41 -1.56 -3.04 -3.09
N ALA A 42 -2.13 -2.06 -3.80
CA ALA A 42 -3.28 -2.28 -4.67
C ALA A 42 -2.94 -3.24 -5.83
N VAL A 43 -1.79 -3.05 -6.50
CA VAL A 43 -1.37 -3.90 -7.61
C VAL A 43 -1.03 -5.33 -7.15
N ILE A 44 -0.33 -5.50 -6.03
CA ILE A 44 -0.03 -6.82 -5.45
C ILE A 44 -1.33 -7.54 -5.11
N ARG A 45 -2.27 -6.87 -4.44
CA ARG A 45 -3.56 -7.45 -4.07
C ARG A 45 -4.32 -7.93 -5.30
N LEU A 46 -4.45 -7.07 -6.30
CA LEU A 46 -5.11 -7.39 -7.56
C LEU A 46 -4.47 -8.62 -8.23
N ARG A 47 -3.14 -8.62 -8.35
CA ARG A 47 -2.39 -9.73 -8.96
C ARG A 47 -2.66 -11.05 -8.25
N LEU A 48 -2.63 -11.05 -6.92
CA LEU A 48 -2.84 -12.25 -6.10
C LEU A 48 -4.29 -12.74 -6.16
N GLN A 49 -5.27 -11.83 -6.18
CA GLN A 49 -6.69 -12.19 -6.34
C GLN A 49 -6.95 -12.90 -7.67
N HIS A 50 -6.29 -12.47 -8.73
CA HIS A 50 -6.37 -13.09 -10.06
C HIS A 50 -5.37 -14.22 -10.28
N LYS A 51 -4.60 -14.62 -9.26
CA LYS A 51 -3.59 -15.71 -9.30
C LYS A 51 -2.55 -15.55 -10.41
N MET A 52 -2.12 -14.31 -10.68
CA MET A 52 -1.17 -13.99 -11.74
C MET A 52 0.28 -13.86 -11.22
N SER A 53 1.25 -14.22 -12.05
CA SER A 53 2.64 -13.77 -11.91
C SER A 53 2.78 -12.30 -12.34
N GLN A 54 3.89 -11.65 -11.98
CA GLN A 54 4.18 -10.28 -12.44
C GLN A 54 4.20 -10.19 -13.98
N GLU A 55 4.78 -11.21 -14.63
CA GLU A 55 4.86 -11.32 -16.09
C GLU A 55 3.49 -11.51 -16.75
N GLN A 56 2.62 -12.32 -16.13
CA GLN A 56 1.25 -12.53 -16.62
C GLN A 56 0.44 -11.24 -16.55
N LEU A 57 0.48 -10.54 -15.41
CA LEU A 57 -0.19 -9.25 -15.27
C LEU A 57 0.35 -8.22 -16.26
N ALA A 58 1.67 -8.15 -16.43
CA ALA A 58 2.30 -7.24 -17.37
C ALA A 58 1.85 -7.51 -18.82
N LYS A 59 1.85 -8.78 -19.23
CA LYS A 59 1.39 -9.22 -20.55
C LYS A 59 -0.06 -8.83 -20.78
N GLN A 60 -0.94 -9.10 -19.81
CA GLN A 60 -2.37 -8.80 -19.92
C GLN A 60 -2.64 -7.29 -19.95
N ALA A 61 -1.89 -6.50 -19.17
CA ALA A 61 -1.96 -5.04 -19.17
C ALA A 61 -1.21 -4.39 -20.34
N GLY A 62 -0.53 -5.16 -21.19
CA GLY A 62 0.28 -4.65 -22.30
C GLY A 62 1.35 -3.65 -21.83
N VAL A 63 2.03 -3.95 -20.73
CA VAL A 63 3.16 -3.17 -20.19
C VAL A 63 4.40 -4.07 -20.05
N PRO A 64 5.62 -3.51 -20.00
CA PRO A 64 6.80 -4.29 -19.68
C PRO A 64 6.70 -4.96 -18.29
N PRO A 65 7.21 -6.19 -18.10
CA PRO A 65 7.28 -6.82 -16.77
C PRO A 65 8.02 -5.98 -15.73
N SER A 66 9.05 -5.24 -16.18
CA SER A 66 9.77 -4.29 -15.33
C SER A 66 8.88 -3.17 -14.78
N THR A 67 7.79 -2.81 -15.47
CA THR A 67 6.83 -1.83 -14.95
C THR A 67 6.10 -2.38 -13.74
N ILE A 68 5.57 -3.61 -13.80
CA ILE A 68 4.90 -4.24 -12.65
C ILE A 68 5.87 -4.42 -11.49
N ALA A 69 7.06 -4.96 -11.76
CA ALA A 69 8.09 -5.14 -10.73
C ALA A 69 8.47 -3.83 -10.03
N ARG A 70 8.61 -2.73 -10.80
CA ARG A 70 8.94 -1.41 -10.26
C ARG A 70 7.82 -0.79 -9.44
N ILE A 71 6.56 -1.07 -9.76
CA ILE A 71 5.40 -0.66 -8.95
C ILE A 71 5.40 -1.44 -7.64
N GLU A 72 5.48 -2.78 -7.71
CA GLU A 72 5.43 -3.65 -6.52
C GLU A 72 6.60 -3.40 -5.54
N SER A 73 7.74 -2.92 -6.04
CA SER A 73 8.91 -2.56 -5.22
C SER A 73 8.94 -1.11 -4.74
N MET A 74 7.92 -0.30 -5.03
CA MET A 74 7.86 1.13 -4.70
C MET A 74 9.01 1.97 -5.31
N SER A 75 9.67 1.46 -6.36
CA SER A 75 10.81 2.14 -6.99
C SER A 75 10.41 3.34 -7.88
N PHE A 76 9.12 3.56 -8.11
CA PHE A 76 8.59 4.76 -8.73
C PHE A 76 7.09 4.95 -8.48
N SER A 77 6.62 6.17 -8.72
CA SER A 77 5.22 6.58 -8.77
C SER A 77 4.56 6.20 -10.11
N PRO A 78 3.65 5.21 -10.19
CA PRO A 78 2.85 4.97 -11.39
C PRO A 78 1.83 6.09 -11.65
N THR A 79 1.50 6.36 -12.91
CA THR A 79 0.42 7.32 -13.19
C THR A 79 -0.97 6.70 -12.98
N VAL A 80 -1.99 7.52 -12.71
CA VAL A 80 -3.40 7.08 -12.67
C VAL A 80 -3.78 6.34 -13.96
N ARG A 81 -3.30 6.80 -15.12
CA ARG A 81 -3.53 6.12 -16.42
C ARG A 81 -2.92 4.72 -16.45
N MET A 82 -1.74 4.52 -15.85
CA MET A 82 -1.10 3.21 -15.76
C MET A 82 -1.89 2.27 -14.85
N LEU A 83 -2.32 2.74 -13.68
CA LEU A 83 -3.18 1.98 -12.77
C LEU A 83 -4.50 1.58 -13.43
N ASN A 84 -5.12 2.50 -14.18
CA ASN A 84 -6.35 2.22 -14.92
C ASN A 84 -6.16 1.15 -16.01
N LYS A 85 -4.99 1.14 -16.67
CA LYS A 85 -4.64 0.11 -17.66
C LYS A 85 -4.52 -1.28 -17.02
N ILE A 86 -3.90 -1.35 -15.85
CA ILE A 86 -3.76 -2.59 -15.07
C ILE A 86 -5.14 -3.09 -14.59
N ALA A 87 -6.01 -2.18 -14.14
CA ALA A 87 -7.37 -2.51 -13.72
C ALA A 87 -8.19 -3.09 -14.90
N ALA A 88 -8.22 -2.39 -16.04
CA ALA A 88 -8.93 -2.84 -17.23
C ALA A 88 -8.46 -4.23 -17.73
N ALA A 89 -7.16 -4.51 -17.58
CA ALA A 89 -6.59 -5.80 -17.95
C ALA A 89 -7.16 -6.97 -17.12
N THR A 90 -7.58 -6.72 -15.89
CA THR A 90 -8.07 -7.74 -14.94
C THR A 90 -9.58 -7.73 -14.78
N GLU A 91 -10.31 -7.07 -15.69
CA GLU A 91 -11.76 -6.87 -15.58
C GLU A 91 -12.16 -6.17 -14.27
N THR A 92 -11.27 -5.32 -13.75
CA THR A 92 -11.53 -4.49 -12.56
C THR A 92 -11.59 -3.02 -12.92
N GLN A 93 -12.10 -2.20 -12.00
CA GLN A 93 -12.25 -0.76 -12.18
C GLN A 93 -11.37 0.00 -11.18
N LEU A 94 -10.64 1.01 -11.67
CA LEU A 94 -9.95 1.96 -10.81
C LEU A 94 -10.97 2.93 -10.18
N PHE A 95 -10.96 3.01 -8.85
CA PHE A 95 -11.72 3.98 -8.07
C PHE A 95 -10.76 4.95 -7.36
N VAL A 96 -11.04 6.24 -7.45
CA VAL A 96 -10.25 7.30 -6.83
C VAL A 96 -11.20 8.18 -6.04
N ASP A 97 -10.83 8.46 -4.79
CA ASP A 97 -11.62 9.28 -3.87
C ASP A 97 -10.70 10.20 -3.05
N PHE A 98 -11.26 11.28 -2.52
CA PHE A 98 -10.57 12.19 -1.62
C PHE A 98 -11.03 11.93 -0.18
N VAL A 99 -10.08 11.81 0.73
CA VAL A 99 -10.34 11.60 2.16
C VAL A 99 -9.79 12.77 2.98
N GLU A 100 -10.40 13.01 4.14
CA GLU A 100 -9.86 13.97 5.10
C GLU A 100 -8.52 13.47 5.65
N LYS A 101 -7.58 14.39 5.84
CA LYS A 101 -6.31 14.08 6.51
C LYS A 101 -6.58 13.89 8.00
N THR A 102 -6.51 12.65 8.51
CA THR A 102 -6.52 12.41 9.96
C THR A 102 -5.17 12.81 10.55
N ASN A 103 -5.17 13.58 11.65
CA ASN A 103 -3.99 14.16 12.33
C ASN A 103 -2.99 13.14 12.95
N GLY A 104 -2.94 11.89 12.47
CA GLY A 104 -2.13 10.81 13.04
C GLY A 104 -1.56 9.83 12.00
N GLY A 105 -1.35 10.26 10.75
CA GLY A 105 -0.58 9.50 9.75
C GLY A 105 -1.11 8.10 9.45
N SER A 106 -2.35 7.79 9.81
CA SER A 106 -2.96 6.50 9.52
C SER A 106 -3.49 6.59 8.11
N VAL A 107 -2.82 5.89 7.19
CA VAL A 107 -3.40 5.47 5.92
C VAL A 107 -4.88 5.15 6.15
N PRO A 108 -5.83 5.67 5.36
CA PRO A 108 -7.20 5.18 5.42
C PRO A 108 -7.14 3.66 5.23
N GLN A 109 -7.39 2.92 6.32
CA GLN A 109 -7.66 1.50 6.22
C GLN A 109 -8.94 1.43 5.40
N MET A 110 -8.81 1.22 4.09
CA MET A 110 -9.97 0.91 3.28
C MET A 110 -10.62 -0.28 3.94
N ALA A 111 -11.81 -0.04 4.51
CA ALA A 111 -12.61 -1.06 5.16
C ALA A 111 -12.60 -2.28 4.23
N THR A 112 -12.19 -3.43 4.76
CA THR A 112 -12.25 -4.69 4.04
C THR A 112 -13.71 -4.88 3.64
N ALA A 113 -14.03 -4.55 2.38
CA ALA A 113 -15.34 -4.80 1.82
C ALA A 113 -15.56 -6.32 1.91
N ARG A 114 -16.65 -6.67 2.61
CA ARG A 114 -17.16 -8.03 2.78
C ARG A 114 -17.60 -8.61 1.45
#